data_AF-A0A0L6WN83-F1
#
_entry.id   AF-A0A0L6WN83-F1
#
_cell.length_a   1.000
_cell.length_b   1.000
_cell.length_c   1.000
_cell.angle_alpha   90.00
_cell.angle_beta   90.00
_cell.angle_gamma   90.00
#
_symmetry.space_group_name_H-M   'P 1'
#
loop_
_entity.id
_entity.type
_entity.pdbx_description
1 polymer ?
#
loop_
_entity_poly.entity_id
_entity_poly.type
_entity_poly.pdbx_seq_one_letter_code
_entity_poly.pdbx_strand_id
1 'polypeptide(L)'
;MSLTLSLAVQRDIDRAFDDVAPDSGGGFGATQILFEDVPRGLQKLDLPPDDEQVLAVFRNAASGWKASSSSDVRDTGAGWVSREDWRSVCAVLLEQADNGNDNEPESDVPSDDQYLEDDEESDEDDDGEEYLEGPRPSSSRRRIRGRAAKSSSLSLSPGPSVPLKLTKRQRETTLKAFSLFFPDVPPEDVPKQRIMIKDIQRVAKLLGEKIKADEMIEMLDAFSTMPDKSVSLEDFGRIIVSAKLA
;
A
#
# COMPACT_ATOMS: atom_id res chain seq x y z
N MET A 1 16.69 28.98 3.60
CA MET A 1 15.56 28.52 4.42
C MET A 1 16.04 27.27 5.11
N SER A 2 16.22 27.31 6.43
CA SER A 2 16.74 26.16 7.19
C SER A 2 15.57 25.26 7.57
N LEU A 3 15.51 24.07 6.96
CA LEU A 3 14.60 23.02 7.37
C LEU A 3 15.05 22.53 8.76
N THR A 4 14.18 22.65 9.76
CA THR A 4 14.47 22.16 11.11
C THR A 4 13.73 20.85 11.30
N LEU A 5 14.45 19.73 11.21
CA LEU A 5 13.91 18.40 11.52
C LEU A 5 13.63 18.28 13.02
N SER A 6 12.67 17.43 13.39
CA SER A 6 12.46 17.06 14.79
C SER A 6 13.73 16.44 15.36
N LEU A 7 14.08 16.83 16.59
CA LEU A 7 15.23 16.25 17.30
C LEU A 7 15.11 14.73 17.46
N ALA A 8 13.90 14.16 17.47
CA ALA A 8 13.69 12.71 17.53
C ALA A 8 14.10 12.02 16.22
N VAL A 9 13.59 12.52 15.09
CA VAL A 9 13.94 12.01 13.75
C VAL A 9 15.42 12.21 13.46
N GLN A 10 15.97 13.38 13.81
CA GLN A 10 17.40 13.64 13.68
C GLN A 10 18.22 12.65 14.52
N ARG A 11 17.77 12.32 15.73
CA ARG A 11 18.41 11.30 16.58
C ARG A 11 18.30 9.91 15.99
N ASP A 12 17.19 9.56 15.35
CA ASP A 12 17.02 8.26 14.70
C ASP A 12 17.88 8.16 13.45
N ILE A 13 17.95 9.21 12.63
CA ILE A 13 18.87 9.34 11.48
C ILE A 13 20.32 9.22 11.95
N ASP A 14 20.68 9.90 13.04
CA ASP A 14 22.02 9.87 13.61
C ASP A 14 22.38 8.52 14.19
N ARG A 15 21.44 7.91 14.90
CA ARG A 15 21.59 6.56 15.44
C ARG A 15 21.71 5.53 14.32
N ALA A 16 20.90 5.65 13.27
CA ALA A 16 20.98 4.80 12.09
C ALA A 16 22.36 4.93 11.42
N PHE A 17 22.90 6.15 11.35
CA PHE A 17 24.24 6.42 10.85
C PHE A 17 25.34 5.84 11.75
N ASP A 18 25.29 6.15 13.04
CA ASP A 18 26.28 5.72 14.04
C ASP A 18 26.38 4.20 14.11
N ASP A 19 25.26 3.51 13.98
CA ASP A 19 25.26 2.06 14.01
C ASP A 19 25.82 1.39 12.74
N VAL A 20 25.90 2.11 11.61
CA VAL A 20 26.47 1.58 10.35
C VAL A 20 27.87 2.11 10.08
N ALA A 21 28.32 3.13 10.79
CA ALA A 21 29.64 3.68 10.61
C ALA A 21 30.73 2.74 11.18
N PRO A 22 31.89 2.65 10.53
CA PRO A 22 32.97 1.79 10.99
C PRO A 22 33.47 2.26 12.36
N ASP A 23 33.63 1.32 13.29
CA ASP A 23 34.13 1.56 14.64
C ASP A 23 35.56 2.12 14.57
N SER A 24 35.62 3.44 14.47
CA SER A 24 36.85 4.19 14.47
C SER A 24 37.24 4.28 15.94
N GLY A 25 38.08 3.36 16.42
CA GLY A 25 38.46 3.19 17.83
C GLY A 25 39.15 4.37 18.53
N GLY A 26 38.96 5.60 18.07
CA GLY A 26 39.21 6.84 18.81
C GLY A 26 37.89 7.60 18.96
N GLY A 27 37.56 8.04 20.17
CA GLY A 27 36.25 8.61 20.58
C GLY A 27 35.76 9.90 19.89
N PHE A 28 36.11 10.13 18.62
CA PHE A 28 35.49 11.08 17.72
C PHE A 28 34.59 10.27 16.79
N GLY A 29 33.27 10.39 16.95
CA GLY A 29 32.29 9.63 16.17
C GLY A 29 32.59 9.68 14.67
N ALA A 30 32.46 8.52 14.01
CA ALA A 30 32.74 8.41 12.59
C ALA A 30 31.97 9.47 11.79
N THR A 31 32.65 10.20 10.93
CA THR A 31 32.06 11.31 10.16
C THR A 31 31.56 10.87 8.78
N GLN A 32 31.83 9.63 8.39
CA GLN A 32 31.57 9.08 7.07
C GLN A 32 31.21 7.59 7.18
N ILE A 33 30.36 7.14 6.26
CA ILE A 33 30.02 5.73 6.05
C ILE A 33 30.40 5.36 4.62
N LEU A 34 30.68 4.07 4.37
CA LEU A 34 30.83 3.61 2.99
C LEU A 34 29.45 3.65 2.30
N PHE A 35 29.45 3.90 0.99
CA PHE A 35 28.22 3.85 0.18
C PHE A 35 27.57 2.47 0.25
N GLU A 36 28.39 1.43 0.39
CA GLU A 36 27.93 0.05 0.61
C GLU A 36 27.09 -0.11 1.90
N ASP A 37 27.27 0.77 2.89
CA ASP A 37 26.53 0.76 4.17
C ASP A 37 25.27 1.64 4.17
N VAL A 38 25.04 2.43 3.10
CA VAL A 38 23.85 3.30 2.95
C VAL A 38 22.53 2.51 3.00
N PRO A 39 22.35 1.39 2.25
CA PRO A 39 21.12 0.60 2.32
C PRO A 39 20.81 0.14 3.74
N ARG A 40 21.85 -0.23 4.50
CA ARG A 40 21.73 -0.70 5.87
C ARG A 40 21.23 0.39 6.82
N GLY A 41 21.67 1.63 6.62
CA GLY A 41 21.15 2.77 7.37
C GLY A 41 19.70 3.10 6.99
N LEU A 42 19.33 2.97 5.71
CA LEU A 42 17.98 3.32 5.22
C LEU A 42 16.94 2.37 5.82
N GLN A 43 17.31 1.10 5.92
CA GLN A 43 16.51 0.10 6.57
C GLN A 43 16.21 0.42 8.04
N LYS A 44 17.14 1.05 8.77
CA LYS A 44 16.91 1.45 10.17
C LYS A 44 15.93 2.59 10.32
N LEU A 45 15.71 3.33 9.23
CA LEU A 45 14.76 4.43 9.14
C LEU A 45 13.44 3.98 8.50
N ASP A 46 13.22 2.67 8.35
CA ASP A 46 12.06 2.08 7.66
C ASP A 46 11.86 2.61 6.22
N LEU A 47 12.96 3.05 5.57
CA LEU A 47 12.99 3.47 4.17
C LEU A 47 13.38 2.31 3.24
N PRO A 48 12.97 2.31 1.96
CA PRO A 48 13.36 1.29 0.98
C PRO A 48 14.90 1.28 0.78
N PRO A 49 15.60 0.19 1.14
CA PRO A 49 17.06 0.15 1.08
C PRO A 49 17.60 -0.03 -0.35
N ASP A 50 16.79 -0.58 -1.24
CA ASP A 50 17.16 -0.96 -2.62
C ASP A 50 16.63 0.02 -3.68
N ASP A 51 16.07 1.17 -3.27
CA ASP A 51 15.56 2.14 -4.22
C ASP A 51 16.72 2.75 -5.02
N GLU A 52 16.83 2.36 -6.29
CA GLU A 52 17.91 2.79 -7.17
C GLU A 52 17.96 4.32 -7.34
N GLN A 53 16.81 5.00 -7.26
CA GLN A 53 16.77 6.46 -7.34
C GLN A 53 17.36 7.08 -6.09
N VAL A 54 16.99 6.55 -4.93
CA VAL A 54 17.58 6.93 -3.63
C VAL A 54 19.08 6.69 -3.61
N LEU A 55 19.52 5.49 -4.00
CA LEU A 55 20.93 5.11 -4.05
C LEU A 55 21.72 5.94 -5.07
N ALA A 56 21.11 6.33 -6.19
CA ALA A 56 21.71 7.24 -7.15
C ALA A 56 21.94 8.64 -6.54
N VAL A 57 21.01 9.15 -5.73
CA VAL A 57 21.18 10.42 -5.00
C VAL A 57 22.32 10.31 -4.00
N PHE A 58 22.41 9.24 -3.22
CA PHE A 58 23.53 9.00 -2.32
C PHE A 58 24.86 8.87 -3.04
N ARG A 59 24.89 8.23 -4.22
CA ARG A 59 26.09 8.12 -5.06
C ARG A 59 26.53 9.49 -5.56
N ASN A 60 25.60 10.32 -5.99
CA ASN A 60 25.89 11.70 -6.40
C ASN A 60 26.40 12.54 -5.21
N ALA A 61 25.84 12.33 -4.02
CA ALA A 61 26.27 13.02 -2.80
C ALA A 61 27.69 12.58 -2.38
N ALA A 62 27.98 11.28 -2.45
CA ALA A 62 29.31 10.71 -2.21
C ALA A 62 30.38 11.23 -3.18
N SER A 63 29.99 11.44 -4.45
CA SER A 63 30.85 12.06 -5.47
C SER A 63 31.07 13.57 -5.25
N GLY A 64 30.37 14.17 -4.27
CA GLY A 64 30.52 15.56 -3.87
C GLY A 64 29.68 16.54 -4.69
N TRP A 65 28.63 17.10 -4.08
CA TRP A 65 27.87 18.21 -4.69
C TRP A 65 28.62 19.56 -4.62
N LYS A 66 29.62 19.67 -3.74
CA LYS A 66 30.43 20.89 -3.53
C LYS A 66 31.56 21.00 -4.56
N ALA A 67 31.27 20.82 -5.84
CA ALA A 67 32.23 21.01 -6.92
C ALA A 67 32.40 22.52 -7.22
N SER A 68 33.08 23.29 -6.36
CA SER A 68 33.45 24.68 -6.67
C SER A 68 34.69 25.24 -5.96
N SER A 69 35.39 24.50 -5.10
CA SER A 69 36.67 25.01 -4.57
C SER A 69 37.68 23.89 -4.35
N SER A 70 38.80 23.99 -5.05
CA SER A 70 39.98 23.11 -5.01
C SER A 70 39.89 21.81 -5.81
N SER A 71 40.20 21.97 -7.09
CA SER A 71 41.13 21.13 -7.87
C SER A 71 42.12 20.33 -6.99
N ASP A 72 41.78 19.09 -6.68
CA ASP A 72 42.76 18.00 -6.61
C ASP A 72 42.01 16.68 -6.79
N VAL A 73 41.88 16.28 -8.07
CA VAL A 73 41.28 15.03 -8.50
C VAL A 73 42.24 13.90 -8.13
N ARG A 74 42.06 13.35 -6.94
CA ARG A 74 42.29 11.93 -6.70
C ARG A 74 40.93 11.28 -6.64
N ASP A 75 40.58 10.66 -7.76
CA ASP A 75 39.54 9.65 -7.91
C ASP A 75 39.79 8.53 -6.89
N THR A 76 39.44 8.80 -5.65
CA THR A 76 39.41 7.82 -4.58
C THR A 76 38.04 7.20 -4.67
N GLY A 77 37.92 6.22 -5.56
CA GLY A 77 36.72 5.44 -5.86
C GLY A 77 36.15 4.64 -4.67
N ALA A 78 36.42 5.06 -3.44
CA ALA A 78 35.67 4.65 -2.28
C ALA A 78 34.53 5.66 -2.12
N GLY A 79 33.34 5.32 -2.60
CA GLY A 79 32.16 6.16 -2.42
C GLY A 79 31.85 6.28 -0.93
N TRP A 80 32.32 7.34 -0.27
CA TRP A 80 31.98 7.62 1.12
C TRP A 80 30.84 8.61 1.16
N VAL A 81 29.83 8.32 1.98
CA VAL A 81 28.74 9.27 2.27
C VAL A 81 29.06 9.95 3.59
N SER A 82 29.15 11.28 3.56
CA SER A 82 29.37 12.05 4.78
C SER A 82 28.14 12.01 5.69
N ARG A 83 28.33 12.17 7.00
CA ARG A 83 27.20 12.29 7.94
C ARG A 83 26.27 13.44 7.55
N GLU A 84 26.81 14.53 7.01
CA GLU A 84 26.03 15.68 6.54
C GLU A 84 25.15 15.31 5.35
N ASP A 85 25.70 14.60 4.37
CA ASP A 85 24.96 14.15 3.19
C ASP A 85 23.95 13.05 3.55
N TRP A 86 24.33 12.14 4.44
CA TRP A 86 23.43 11.14 5.01
C TRP A 86 22.19 11.77 5.63
N ARG A 87 22.43 12.72 6.54
CA ARG A 87 21.36 13.47 7.19
C ARG A 87 20.53 14.20 6.17
N SER A 88 21.15 14.86 5.20
CA SER A 88 20.44 15.66 4.20
C SER A 88 19.54 14.78 3.32
N VAL A 89 20.02 13.64 2.84
CA VAL A 89 19.23 12.75 1.97
C VAL A 89 18.18 11.99 2.78
N CYS A 90 18.52 11.39 3.92
CA CYS A 90 17.54 10.70 4.76
C CYS A 90 16.48 11.65 5.30
N ALA A 91 16.83 12.90 5.62
CA ALA A 91 15.88 13.93 5.98
C ALA A 91 14.86 14.13 4.86
N VAL A 92 15.33 14.30 3.63
CA VAL A 92 14.46 14.48 2.46
C VAL A 92 13.59 13.25 2.22
N LEU A 93 14.13 12.04 2.38
CA LEU A 93 13.37 10.79 2.14
C LEU A 93 12.34 10.50 3.23
N LEU A 94 12.67 10.76 4.50
CA LEU A 94 11.70 10.63 5.58
C LEU A 94 10.66 11.73 5.53
N GLU A 95 11.03 12.95 5.12
CA GLU A 95 10.10 14.03 4.79
C GLU A 95 9.18 13.64 3.62
N GLN A 96 9.68 12.89 2.63
CA GLN A 96 8.87 12.39 1.52
C GLN A 96 7.99 11.18 1.90
N ALA A 97 8.48 10.28 2.75
CA ALA A 97 7.74 9.11 3.21
C ALA A 97 6.60 9.50 4.17
N ASP A 98 6.80 10.50 5.03
CA ASP A 98 5.73 11.10 5.82
C ASP A 98 4.73 11.88 4.95
N ASN A 99 5.16 12.34 3.77
CA ASN A 99 4.33 13.06 2.81
C ASN A 99 3.70 12.17 1.69
N GLY A 100 3.88 10.85 1.65
CA GLY A 100 3.70 10.00 0.43
C GLY A 100 2.77 8.78 0.48
N ASN A 101 1.95 8.58 1.51
CA ASN A 101 1.07 7.42 1.71
C ASN A 101 -0.15 7.34 0.78
N ASP A 102 -0.04 7.75 -0.49
CA ASP A 102 -1.18 8.28 -1.22
C ASP A 102 -1.59 7.58 -2.54
N ASN A 103 -1.18 6.33 -2.81
CA ASN A 103 -1.48 5.66 -4.09
C ASN A 103 -1.27 4.13 -4.11
N GLU A 104 -2.29 3.31 -4.41
CA GLU A 104 -2.15 1.84 -4.61
C GLU A 104 -3.18 1.26 -5.62
N PRO A 105 -2.94 0.05 -6.21
CA PRO A 105 -3.91 -0.62 -7.08
C PRO A 105 -4.01 -2.18 -6.97
N GLU A 106 -5.21 -2.73 -7.16
CA GLU A 106 -5.47 -4.18 -7.28
C GLU A 106 -5.56 -4.75 -8.69
N SER A 107 -5.41 -6.07 -8.77
CA SER A 107 -6.34 -6.89 -9.56
C SER A 107 -6.23 -8.42 -9.32
N ASP A 108 -7.42 -9.00 -9.25
CA ASP A 108 -7.87 -10.41 -9.19
C ASP A 108 -7.51 -11.28 -10.37
N VAL A 109 -7.01 -12.52 -10.12
CA VAL A 109 -7.38 -13.71 -10.94
C VAL A 109 -7.02 -15.10 -10.33
N PRO A 110 -7.47 -16.28 -10.88
CA PRO A 110 -8.12 -17.34 -10.10
C PRO A 110 -7.35 -18.58 -9.66
N SER A 111 -7.76 -19.23 -8.55
CA SER A 111 -7.77 -20.70 -8.44
C SER A 111 -8.79 -21.16 -7.36
N ASP A 112 -9.91 -21.78 -7.70
CA ASP A 112 -10.17 -23.19 -8.09
C ASP A 112 -10.42 -24.13 -6.89
N ASP A 113 -11.71 -24.46 -6.74
CA ASP A 113 -12.34 -25.72 -6.31
C ASP A 113 -11.93 -26.47 -5.02
N GLN A 114 -12.92 -26.59 -4.11
CA GLN A 114 -13.25 -27.90 -3.55
C GLN A 114 -14.72 -28.01 -3.09
N TYR A 115 -15.38 -28.99 -3.70
CA TYR A 115 -16.74 -29.50 -3.52
C TYR A 115 -17.05 -29.94 -2.09
N LEU A 116 -18.25 -29.64 -1.60
CA LEU A 116 -18.98 -30.53 -0.68
C LEU A 116 -20.49 -30.49 -1.01
N GLU A 117 -20.99 -31.65 -1.44
CA GLU A 117 -22.39 -32.05 -1.39
C GLU A 117 -22.86 -32.06 0.08
N ASP A 118 -24.05 -31.52 0.35
CA ASP A 118 -25.00 -32.18 1.25
C ASP A 118 -26.42 -31.64 1.02
N ASP A 119 -27.20 -32.51 0.39
CA ASP A 119 -28.58 -32.93 0.70
C ASP A 119 -29.31 -32.17 1.82
N GLU A 120 -30.37 -31.42 1.50
CA GLU A 120 -31.54 -31.27 2.36
C GLU A 120 -32.82 -31.12 1.51
N GLU A 121 -33.66 -32.16 1.57
CA GLU A 121 -35.07 -32.18 1.20
C GLU A 121 -35.88 -31.23 2.10
N SER A 122 -36.83 -30.46 1.54
CA SER A 122 -38.21 -30.36 2.08
C SER A 122 -39.09 -29.36 1.30
N ASP A 123 -40.24 -29.89 0.88
CA ASP A 123 -41.60 -29.32 0.85
C ASP A 123 -42.00 -28.17 -0.09
N GLU A 124 -42.72 -28.61 -1.14
CA GLU A 124 -44.14 -28.29 -1.43
C GLU A 124 -44.69 -26.89 -1.11
N ASP A 125 -45.16 -26.20 -2.17
CA ASP A 125 -46.51 -25.59 -2.32
C ASP A 125 -46.49 -24.76 -3.63
N ASP A 126 -46.99 -25.30 -4.74
CA ASP A 126 -48.35 -25.05 -5.28
C ASP A 126 -48.80 -23.58 -5.19
N ASP A 127 -48.62 -22.83 -6.28
CA ASP A 127 -49.63 -21.89 -6.76
C ASP A 127 -49.29 -21.48 -8.20
N GLY A 128 -50.06 -22.02 -9.13
CA GLY A 128 -49.99 -21.68 -10.54
C GLY A 128 -50.67 -20.35 -10.85
N GLU A 129 -49.96 -19.44 -11.51
CA GLU A 129 -50.60 -18.37 -12.28
C GLU A 129 -50.04 -18.26 -13.69
N GLU A 130 -50.95 -18.57 -14.61
CA GLU A 130 -50.90 -18.50 -16.06
C GLU A 130 -50.67 -17.06 -16.55
N TYR A 131 -49.44 -16.72 -16.98
CA TYR A 131 -49.18 -15.44 -17.63
C TYR A 131 -49.31 -15.56 -19.16
N LEU A 132 -50.43 -15.05 -19.67
CA LEU A 132 -50.76 -14.97 -21.09
C LEU A 132 -49.79 -14.03 -21.84
N GLU A 133 -49.08 -14.58 -22.81
CA GLU A 133 -48.24 -13.82 -23.75
C GLU A 133 -49.12 -13.09 -24.78
N GLY A 134 -49.30 -11.79 -24.58
CA GLY A 134 -50.02 -10.90 -25.49
C GLY A 134 -49.08 -10.14 -26.44
N PRO A 135 -49.39 -10.04 -27.75
CA PRO A 135 -48.56 -9.32 -28.71
C PRO A 135 -48.95 -7.83 -28.88
N ARG A 136 -47.92 -6.96 -28.90
CA ARG A 136 -47.79 -5.65 -29.64
C ARG A 136 -48.57 -4.46 -29.02
N PRO A 137 -48.21 -3.16 -29.25
CA PRO A 137 -47.59 -2.58 -30.46
C PRO A 137 -46.51 -1.49 -30.25
N SER A 138 -45.94 -1.06 -31.39
CA SER A 138 -44.99 0.03 -31.57
C SER A 138 -45.56 1.42 -31.24
N SER A 139 -44.76 2.26 -30.57
CA SER A 139 -44.90 3.73 -30.55
C SER A 139 -43.58 4.35 -30.10
N SER A 140 -42.77 4.86 -31.02
CA SER A 140 -42.70 6.27 -31.45
C SER A 140 -42.13 7.25 -30.41
N ARG A 141 -40.86 7.61 -30.67
CA ARG A 141 -40.18 8.91 -30.44
C ARG A 141 -40.64 9.77 -29.25
N ARG A 142 -39.72 9.96 -28.31
CA ARG A 142 -39.30 11.32 -27.88
C ARG A 142 -37.79 11.40 -27.70
N ARG A 143 -37.16 12.16 -28.60
CA ARG A 143 -35.82 12.73 -28.38
C ARG A 143 -35.95 13.77 -27.28
N ILE A 144 -35.32 13.53 -26.12
CA ILE A 144 -35.04 14.58 -25.14
C ILE A 144 -33.53 14.77 -25.12
N ARG A 145 -33.10 15.92 -25.65
CA ARG A 145 -31.77 16.48 -25.48
C ARG A 145 -31.58 16.79 -23.99
N GLY A 146 -31.01 15.85 -23.26
CA GLY A 146 -30.46 16.07 -21.91
C GLY A 146 -29.00 16.48 -22.03
N ARG A 147 -28.68 17.62 -21.45
CA ARG A 147 -27.35 18.23 -21.38
C ARG A 147 -26.29 17.20 -20.93
N ALA A 148 -25.16 17.18 -21.63
CA ALA A 148 -23.93 16.59 -21.14
C ALA A 148 -23.51 17.30 -19.84
N ALA A 149 -23.92 16.73 -18.71
CA ALA A 149 -23.20 16.91 -17.47
C ALA A 149 -21.87 16.19 -17.67
N LYS A 150 -20.80 16.98 -17.61
CA LYS A 150 -19.41 16.58 -17.66
C LYS A 150 -19.15 15.69 -16.42
N SER A 151 -19.50 14.41 -16.52
CA SER A 151 -19.01 13.40 -15.59
C SER A 151 -17.50 13.35 -15.80
N SER A 152 -16.77 13.92 -14.85
CA SER A 152 -15.36 13.63 -14.66
C SER A 152 -15.27 12.12 -14.43
N SER A 153 -14.98 11.41 -15.51
CA SER A 153 -14.54 10.03 -15.50
C SER A 153 -13.31 9.96 -14.59
N LEU A 154 -13.50 9.54 -13.35
CA LEU A 154 -12.44 8.98 -12.54
C LEU A 154 -12.10 7.64 -13.19
N SER A 155 -11.33 7.70 -14.26
CA SER A 155 -10.68 6.52 -14.83
C SER A 155 -9.57 6.13 -13.88
N LEU A 156 -9.92 5.39 -12.82
CA LEU A 156 -8.97 4.56 -12.09
C LEU A 156 -8.58 3.45 -13.06
N SER A 157 -7.60 3.72 -13.91
CA SER A 157 -6.96 2.69 -14.71
C SER A 157 -5.90 2.08 -13.79
N PRO A 158 -6.05 0.83 -13.32
CA PRO A 158 -5.00 0.16 -12.57
C PRO A 158 -3.90 -0.16 -13.59
N GLY A 159 -2.95 0.76 -13.74
CA GLY A 159 -1.69 0.43 -14.39
C GLY A 159 -1.02 -0.68 -13.58
N PRO A 160 -0.21 -1.56 -14.19
CA PRO A 160 0.49 -2.62 -13.47
C PRO A 160 1.52 -1.96 -12.54
N SER A 161 1.10 -1.57 -11.35
CA SER A 161 1.98 -0.95 -10.38
C SER A 161 2.81 -2.06 -9.78
N VAL A 162 4.10 -1.83 -9.82
CA VAL A 162 5.09 -2.56 -9.03
C VAL A 162 4.53 -2.76 -7.61
N PRO A 163 4.52 -3.98 -7.05
CA PRO A 163 4.00 -4.20 -5.70
C PRO A 163 4.78 -3.30 -4.73
N LEU A 164 4.12 -2.23 -4.27
CA LEU A 164 4.64 -1.31 -3.28
C LEU A 164 4.83 -2.13 -1.99
N LYS A 165 6.08 -2.47 -1.68
CA LYS A 165 6.42 -3.16 -0.44
C LYS A 165 6.02 -2.26 0.73
N LEU A 166 4.98 -2.67 1.44
CA LEU A 166 4.50 -2.02 2.68
C LEU A 166 5.67 -1.79 3.64
N THR A 167 5.80 -0.57 4.14
CA THR A 167 6.74 -0.27 5.23
C THR A 167 6.38 -1.09 6.47
N LYS A 168 7.32 -1.23 7.40
CA LYS A 168 7.13 -2.04 8.61
C LYS A 168 5.95 -1.55 9.46
N ARG A 169 5.84 -0.24 9.61
CA ARG A 169 4.71 0.41 10.28
C ARG A 169 3.42 0.17 9.54
N GLN A 170 3.44 0.30 8.21
CA GLN A 170 2.26 0.05 7.40
C GLN A 170 1.73 -1.36 7.60
N ARG A 171 2.62 -2.36 7.55
CA ARG A 171 2.27 -3.75 7.79
C ARG A 171 1.67 -3.99 9.17
N GLU A 172 2.18 -3.33 10.21
CA GLU A 172 1.63 -3.44 11.57
C GLU A 172 0.23 -2.83 11.69
N THR A 173 0.01 -1.63 11.14
CA THR A 173 -1.30 -0.99 11.10
C THR A 173 -2.29 -1.79 10.26
N THR A 174 -1.84 -2.30 9.10
CA THR A 174 -2.63 -3.18 8.24
C THR A 174 -3.07 -4.41 9.00
N LEU A 175 -2.14 -5.12 9.65
CA LEU A 175 -2.45 -6.32 10.39
C LEU A 175 -3.44 -6.04 11.53
N LYS A 176 -3.25 -4.92 12.23
CA LYS A 176 -4.14 -4.51 13.32
C LYS A 176 -5.54 -4.20 12.82
N ALA A 177 -5.69 -3.46 11.72
CA ALA A 177 -6.99 -3.18 11.12
C ALA A 177 -7.64 -4.45 10.54
N PHE A 178 -6.86 -5.32 9.90
CA PHE A 178 -7.33 -6.59 9.34
C PHE A 178 -7.87 -7.51 10.45
N SER A 179 -7.24 -7.51 11.62
CA SER A 179 -7.70 -8.29 12.78
C SER A 179 -9.11 -7.92 13.28
N LEU A 180 -9.60 -6.69 13.00
CA LEU A 180 -10.95 -6.27 13.40
C LEU A 180 -12.05 -7.02 12.63
N PHE A 181 -11.72 -7.54 11.45
CA PHE A 181 -12.61 -8.38 10.67
C PHE A 181 -12.72 -9.81 11.20
N PHE A 182 -11.88 -10.22 12.16
CA PHE A 182 -11.82 -11.60 12.65
C PHE A 182 -11.70 -11.67 14.19
N PRO A 183 -12.73 -11.20 14.94
CA PRO A 183 -12.66 -11.12 16.40
C PRO A 183 -12.52 -12.50 17.08
N ASP A 184 -13.02 -13.55 16.43
CA ASP A 184 -13.00 -14.92 16.95
C ASP A 184 -11.73 -15.70 16.52
N VAL A 185 -10.89 -15.09 15.68
CA VAL A 185 -9.69 -15.72 15.14
C VAL A 185 -8.48 -15.25 15.95
N PRO A 186 -7.64 -16.19 16.44
CA PRO A 186 -6.38 -15.84 17.08
C PRO A 186 -5.50 -14.96 16.16
N PRO A 187 -4.73 -13.99 16.70
CA PRO A 187 -3.94 -13.06 15.89
C PRO A 187 -2.89 -13.74 15.00
N GLU A 188 -2.53 -14.98 15.33
CA GLU A 188 -1.61 -15.83 14.56
C GLU A 188 -2.25 -16.42 13.28
N ASP A 189 -3.57 -16.57 13.26
CA ASP A 189 -4.30 -17.08 12.11
C ASP A 189 -4.94 -15.96 11.27
N VAL A 190 -4.96 -14.73 11.78
CA VAL A 190 -5.45 -13.53 11.08
C VAL A 190 -4.82 -13.37 9.67
N PRO A 191 -3.49 -13.49 9.46
CA PRO A 191 -2.90 -13.34 8.13
C PRO A 191 -3.35 -14.38 7.09
N LYS A 192 -3.88 -15.53 7.54
CA LYS A 192 -4.38 -16.60 6.66
C LYS A 192 -5.86 -16.41 6.33
N GLN A 193 -6.54 -15.56 7.09
CA GLN A 193 -7.93 -15.24 6.82
C GLN A 193 -8.04 -14.36 5.59
N ARG A 194 -9.23 -14.37 5.03
CA ARG A 194 -9.62 -13.51 3.93
C ARG A 194 -10.94 -12.88 4.27
N ILE A 195 -11.07 -11.60 3.92
CA ILE A 195 -12.32 -10.88 4.11
C ILE A 195 -13.27 -11.35 3.03
N MET A 196 -14.37 -11.99 3.46
CA MET A 196 -15.44 -12.45 2.59
C MET A 196 -16.71 -11.60 2.79
N ILE A 197 -17.72 -11.83 1.96
CA ILE A 197 -19.03 -11.15 2.05
C ILE A 197 -19.63 -11.25 3.46
N LYS A 198 -19.51 -12.41 4.11
CA LYS A 198 -20.00 -12.62 5.48
C LYS A 198 -19.35 -11.67 6.49
N ASP A 199 -18.08 -11.32 6.29
CA ASP A 199 -17.33 -10.45 7.19
C ASP A 199 -17.76 -9.00 6.98
N ILE A 200 -17.94 -8.57 5.73
CA ILE A 200 -18.50 -7.24 5.39
C ILE A 200 -19.92 -7.11 5.95
N GLN A 201 -20.76 -8.12 5.76
CA GLN A 201 -22.13 -8.12 6.26
C GLN A 201 -22.18 -8.03 7.79
N ARG A 202 -21.30 -8.78 8.48
CA ARG A 202 -21.16 -8.73 9.94
C ARG A 202 -20.78 -7.33 10.40
N VAL A 203 -19.80 -6.71 9.75
CA VAL A 203 -19.34 -5.35 10.08
C VAL A 203 -20.43 -4.31 9.77
N ALA A 204 -21.09 -4.38 8.60
CA ALA A 204 -22.19 -3.48 8.24
C ALA A 204 -23.33 -3.54 9.27
N LYS A 205 -23.71 -4.75 9.70
CA LYS A 205 -24.71 -4.95 10.75
C LYS A 205 -24.28 -4.34 12.08
N LEU A 206 -23.01 -4.49 12.45
CA LEU A 206 -22.44 -3.89 13.67
C LEU A 206 -22.46 -2.37 13.62
N LEU A 207 -22.26 -1.79 12.43
CA LEU A 207 -22.30 -0.35 12.19
C LEU A 207 -23.73 0.20 11.98
N GLY A 208 -24.74 -0.66 11.85
CA GLY A 208 -26.11 -0.28 11.55
C GLY A 208 -26.34 0.15 10.09
N GLU A 209 -25.42 -0.23 9.20
CA GLU A 209 -25.48 0.07 7.77
C GLU A 209 -26.16 -1.06 7.00
N LYS A 210 -26.93 -0.68 5.98
CA LYS A 210 -27.62 -1.62 5.09
C LYS A 210 -26.95 -1.58 3.73
N ILE A 211 -26.03 -2.52 3.53
CA ILE A 211 -25.34 -2.73 2.25
C ILE A 211 -26.02 -3.91 1.57
N LYS A 212 -26.29 -3.80 0.26
CA LYS A 212 -26.89 -4.90 -0.50
C LYS A 212 -25.83 -5.96 -0.82
N ALA A 213 -26.25 -7.21 -1.03
CA ALA A 213 -25.32 -8.29 -1.39
C ALA A 213 -24.53 -7.96 -2.67
N ASP A 214 -25.20 -7.44 -3.69
CA ASP A 214 -24.57 -7.02 -4.95
C ASP A 214 -23.49 -5.95 -4.70
N GLU A 215 -23.76 -5.01 -3.79
CA GLU A 215 -22.83 -3.94 -3.44
C GLU A 215 -21.61 -4.49 -2.67
N MET A 216 -21.76 -5.47 -1.79
CA MET A 216 -20.63 -6.12 -1.12
C MET A 216 -19.74 -6.90 -2.09
N ILE A 217 -20.35 -7.54 -3.10
CA ILE A 217 -19.63 -8.23 -4.16
C ILE A 217 -18.85 -7.22 -4.99
N GLU A 218 -19.48 -6.13 -5.41
CA GLU A 218 -18.81 -5.05 -6.14
C GLU A 218 -17.64 -4.45 -5.32
N MET A 219 -17.81 -4.30 -4.00
CA MET A 219 -16.72 -3.87 -3.12
C MET A 219 -15.55 -4.86 -3.13
N LEU A 220 -15.80 -6.16 -2.93
CA LEU A 220 -14.72 -7.14 -2.91
C LEU A 220 -14.05 -7.30 -4.27
N ASP A 221 -14.82 -7.27 -5.35
CA ASP A 221 -14.34 -7.40 -6.74
C ASP A 221 -13.46 -6.22 -7.16
N ALA A 222 -13.78 -5.02 -6.66
CA ALA A 222 -12.94 -3.85 -6.87
C ALA A 222 -11.56 -4.05 -6.25
N PHE A 223 -11.49 -4.80 -5.14
CA PHE A 223 -10.34 -4.82 -4.26
C PHE A 223 -9.59 -6.17 -4.10
N SER A 224 -10.03 -7.22 -4.77
CA SER A 224 -9.46 -8.55 -4.57
C SER A 224 -8.34 -8.81 -5.58
N THR A 225 -7.35 -9.66 -5.22
CA THR A 225 -6.44 -10.31 -6.19
C THR A 225 -6.61 -11.85 -6.41
N MET A 226 -7.51 -12.48 -5.64
CA MET A 226 -8.15 -13.80 -5.84
C MET A 226 -9.56 -13.87 -6.52
N PRO A 227 -9.85 -14.89 -7.34
CA PRO A 227 -11.10 -14.95 -8.13
C PRO A 227 -12.39 -15.21 -7.35
N ASP A 228 -12.22 -15.65 -6.12
CA ASP A 228 -13.26 -16.00 -5.18
C ASP A 228 -13.80 -14.72 -4.52
N LYS A 229 -13.32 -13.56 -4.98
CA LYS A 229 -13.70 -12.22 -4.52
C LYS A 229 -13.45 -12.10 -3.04
N SER A 230 -12.29 -12.57 -2.60
CA SER A 230 -11.88 -12.54 -1.21
C SER A 230 -10.63 -11.67 -1.08
N VAL A 231 -10.71 -10.69 -0.20
CA VAL A 231 -9.61 -9.75 0.01
C VAL A 231 -8.63 -10.36 1.02
N SER A 232 -7.43 -10.68 0.54
CA SER A 232 -6.32 -11.17 1.38
C SER A 232 -5.70 -10.06 2.22
N LEU A 233 -4.79 -10.40 3.15
CA LEU A 233 -4.04 -9.39 3.90
C LEU A 233 -3.16 -8.51 2.98
N GLU A 234 -2.64 -9.08 1.90
CA GLU A 234 -1.83 -8.33 0.94
C GLU A 234 -2.69 -7.33 0.18
N ASP A 235 -3.84 -7.77 -0.33
CA ASP A 235 -4.87 -6.90 -0.92
C ASP A 235 -5.28 -5.82 0.06
N PHE A 236 -5.60 -6.19 1.30
CA PHE A 236 -6.00 -5.23 2.31
C PHE A 236 -4.90 -4.25 2.70
N GLY A 237 -3.64 -4.70 2.72
CA GLY A 237 -2.49 -3.83 2.97
C GLY A 237 -2.23 -2.87 1.83
N ARG A 238 -2.44 -3.38 0.62
CA ARG A 238 -2.61 -2.60 -0.56
C ARG A 238 -3.71 -1.56 -0.30
N ILE A 239 -4.98 -1.94 -0.12
CA ILE A 239 -6.14 -1.05 0.09
C ILE A 239 -5.81 0.03 1.11
N ILE A 240 -5.14 -0.36 2.20
CA ILE A 240 -4.74 0.54 3.26
C ILE A 240 -3.70 1.57 2.81
N VAL A 241 -2.74 1.22 1.96
CA VAL A 241 -1.84 2.18 1.29
C VAL A 241 -2.56 3.00 0.22
N SER A 242 -3.57 2.47 -0.47
CA SER A 242 -4.38 3.27 -1.43
C SER A 242 -5.19 4.31 -0.72
N ALA A 243 -5.87 3.83 0.33
CA ALA A 243 -6.77 4.56 1.17
C ALA A 243 -6.01 5.43 2.18
N LYS A 244 -4.67 5.34 2.20
CA LYS A 244 -3.79 6.24 2.95
C LYS A 244 -3.96 6.08 4.46
N LEU A 245 -4.27 4.87 4.89
CA LEU A 245 -4.67 4.52 6.25
C LEU A 245 -3.53 4.00 7.14
N ALA A 246 -2.30 3.86 6.62
CA ALA A 246 -1.19 3.29 7.39
C ALA A 246 0.18 3.96 7.24
#